data_AF-K1LSV8-F1
#
_entry.id   AF-K1LSV8-F1
#
_cell.length_a   1.000
_cell.length_b   1.000
_cell.length_c   1.000
_cell.angle_alpha   90.00
_cell.angle_beta   90.00
_cell.angle_gamma   90.00
#
_symmetry.space_group_name_H-M   'P 1'
#
loop_
_entity.id
_entity.type
_entity.pdbx_description
1 polymer ?
#
loop_
_entity_poly.entity_id
_entity_poly.type
_entity_poly.pdbx_seq_one_letter_code
_entity_poly.pdbx_strand_id
1 'polypeptide(L)' 'MNQLKAWLIPNLLTENKADFLTISIPSGSMDIREIITEMVKEGMELQPETGKNTIKRFNRKTTKFLA' A
#
# COMPACT_ATOMS: atom_id res chain seq x y z
N MET A 1 -2.32 12.87 11.24
CA MET A 1 -1.01 12.94 10.56
C MET A 1 -0.42 11.54 10.54
N ASN A 2 -0.09 11.00 9.36
CA ASN A 2 0.54 9.68 9.26
C ASN A 2 2.06 9.85 9.29
N GLN A 3 2.76 9.10 10.14
CA GLN A 3 4.22 9.14 10.29
C GLN A 3 4.85 7.90 9.68
N LEU A 4 5.77 8.08 8.72
CA LEU A 4 6.58 6.99 8.16
C LEU A 4 7.93 6.96 8.87
N LYS A 5 8.29 5.83 9.47
CA LYS A 5 9.62 5.63 10.05
C LYS A 5 10.57 5.14 8.96
N ALA A 6 11.80 5.66 8.93
CA ALA A 6 12.81 5.30 7.94
C ALA A 6 14.20 5.28 8.55
N TRP A 7 15.08 4.44 7.99
CA TRP A 7 16.51 4.47 8.25
C TRP A 7 17.21 5.35 7.23
N LEU A 8 18.22 6.09 7.67
CA LEU A 8 19.19 6.75 6.79
C LEU A 8 20.35 5.78 6.56
N ILE A 9 20.64 5.49 5.28
CA ILE A 9 21.76 4.65 4.87
C ILE A 9 22.67 5.42 3.91
N PRO A 10 23.98 5.19 3.91
CA PRO A 10 24.88 5.85 2.95
C PRO A 10 24.45 5.58 1.51
N ASN A 11 24.49 6.61 0.66
CA ASN A 11 24.22 6.45 -0.76
C ASN A 11 25.46 5.90 -1.48
N LEU A 12 25.47 4.60 -1.79
CA LEU A 12 26.57 3.97 -2.52
C LEU A 12 26.58 4.29 -4.03
N LEU A 13 25.56 5.01 -4.53
CA LEU A 13 25.46 5.39 -5.94
C LEU A 13 26.12 6.74 -6.23
N THR A 14 26.65 7.42 -5.22
CA THR A 14 27.30 8.74 -5.38
C THR A 14 28.67 8.76 -4.71
N GLU A 15 29.57 9.59 -5.23
CA GLU A 15 30.91 9.78 -4.65
C GLU A 15 30.88 10.67 -3.38
N ASN A 16 29.75 11.36 -3.14
CA ASN A 16 29.58 12.24 -2.01
C ASN A 16 29.28 11.44 -0.73
N LYS A 17 30.25 11.38 0.18
CA LYS A 17 30.12 10.66 1.46
C LYS A 17 29.11 11.25 2.45
N ALA A 18 28.62 12.47 2.20
CA ALA A 18 27.56 13.09 3.00
C ALA A 18 26.15 12.84 2.41
N ASP A 19 26.04 12.05 1.34
CA ASP A 19 24.78 11.71 0.71
C ASP A 19 24.18 10.42 1.30
N PHE A 20 22.87 10.43 1.54
CA PHE A 20 22.15 9.35 2.21
C PHE A 20 20.83 9.04 1.51
N LEU A 21 20.47 7.76 1.48
CA LEU A 21 19.16 7.29 1.05
C LEU A 21 18.28 6.96 2.27
N THR A 22 16.98 7.15 2.11
CA THR A 22 15.99 6.74 3.09
C THR A 22 15.40 5.39 2.73
N ILE A 23 15.48 4.42 3.63
CA ILE A 23 14.73 3.15 3.53
C ILE A 23 13.58 3.20 4.53
N SER A 24 12.34 3.20 4.03
CA SER A 24 11.14 3.12 4.85
C SER A 24 11.08 1.80 5.60
N ILE A 25 10.82 1.85 6.90
CA ILE A 25 10.56 0.67 7.72
C ILE A 25 9.12 0.23 7.43
N PRO A 26 8.91 -0.97 6.86
CA PRO A 26 7.56 -1.47 6.63
C PRO A 26 6.83 -1.60 7.97
N SER A 27 5.68 -0.94 8.11
CA SER A 27 4.82 -1.09 9.31
C SER A 27 3.98 -2.37 9.26
N GLY A 28 3.95 -3.03 8.11
CA GLY A 28 3.18 -4.25 7.85
C GLY A 28 2.90 -4.41 6.36
N SER A 29 2.17 -5.47 6.02
CA SER A 29 1.51 -5.66 4.73
C SER A 29 0.01 -5.68 4.99
N MET A 30 -0.79 -5.23 4.02
CA MET A 30 -2.24 -5.24 4.13
C MET A 30 -2.86 -6.04 3.00
N ASP A 31 -3.67 -7.05 3.33
CA ASP A 31 -4.47 -7.82 2.37
C ASP A 31 -5.80 -7.11 2.07
N ILE A 32 -6.39 -7.38 0.90
CA ILE A 32 -7.71 -6.86 0.49
C ILE A 32 -8.78 -7.17 1.54
N ARG A 33 -8.68 -8.32 2.23
CA ARG A 33 -9.60 -8.67 3.32
C ARG A 33 -9.50 -7.72 4.50
N GLU A 34 -8.30 -7.28 4.86
CA GLU A 34 -8.06 -6.34 5.94
C GLU A 34 -8.57 -4.95 5.55
N ILE A 35 -8.32 -4.52 4.30
CA ILE A 35 -8.89 -3.28 3.74
C ILE A 35 -10.42 -3.28 3.87
N ILE A 36 -11.09 -4.35 3.42
CA ILE A 36 -12.55 -4.45 3.48
C ILE A 36 -13.04 -4.46 4.94
N THR A 37 -12.30 -5.08 5.84
CA THR A 37 -12.65 -5.12 7.27
C THR A 37 -12.60 -3.71 7.87
N GLU A 38 -11.56 -2.93 7.56
CA GLU A 38 -11.47 -1.54 8.01
C GLU A 38 -12.57 -0.67 7.36
N MET A 39 -12.88 -0.86 6.07
CA MET A 39 -13.99 -0.16 5.42
C MET A 39 -15.34 -0.42 6.12
N VAL A 40 -15.60 -1.66 6.54
CA VAL A 40 -16.81 -1.99 7.31
C VAL A 40 -16.81 -1.30 8.68
N LYS A 41 -15.67 -1.26 9.37
CA LYS A 41 -15.52 -0.53 10.64
C LYS A 41 -15.75 0.97 10.48
N GLU A 42 -15.35 1.53 9.34
CA GLU A 42 -15.54 2.94 8.98
C GLU A 42 -16.98 3.26 8.51
N GLY A 43 -17.88 2.26 8.45
CA GLY A 43 -19.29 2.45 8.14
C GLY A 43 -19.69 2.09 6.71
N MET A 44 -18.91 1.27 6.00
CA MET A 44 -19.32 0.73 4.71
C MET A 44 -20.61 -0.10 4.86
N GLU A 45 -21.69 0.35 4.23
CA GLU A 45 -23.02 -0.30 4.28
C GLU A 45 -23.17 -1.50 3.32
N LEU A 46 -22.09 -1.93 2.67
CA LEU A 46 -22.09 -3.01 1.71
C LEU A 46 -21.59 -4.31 2.34
N GLN A 47 -22.16 -5.43 1.90
CA GLN A 47 -21.67 -6.76 2.29
C GLN A 47 -20.18 -6.91 1.92
N PRO A 48 -19.32 -7.45 2.81
CA PRO A 48 -17.88 -7.60 2.56
C PRO A 48 -17.55 -8.34 1.26
N GLU A 49 -18.31 -9.40 0.95
CA GLU A 49 -18.13 -10.17 -0.29
C GLU A 49 -18.49 -9.36 -1.55
N THR A 50 -19.43 -8.43 -1.45
CA THR A 50 -19.74 -7.48 -2.54
C THR A 50 -18.54 -6.54 -2.77
N GLY A 51 -17.96 -5.99 -1.70
CA GLY A 51 -16.75 -5.16 -1.78
C GLY A 51 -15.58 -5.90 -2.44
N LYS A 52 -15.31 -7.12 -1.99
CA LYS A 52 -14.28 -8.01 -2.54
C LYS A 52 -14.50 -8.31 -4.03
N ASN A 53 -15.74 -8.63 -4.42
CA ASN A 53 -16.08 -8.91 -5.81
C ASN A 53 -15.92 -7.68 -6.70
N THR A 54 -16.28 -6.49 -6.21
CA THR A 54 -16.09 -5.23 -6.91
C THR A 54 -14.60 -4.95 -7.16
N ILE A 55 -13.76 -5.05 -6.11
CA ILE A 55 -12.30 -4.86 -6.23
C ILE A 55 -11.69 -5.84 -7.23
N LYS A 56 -12.06 -7.13 -7.17
CA LYS A 56 -11.59 -8.15 -8.13
C LYS A 56 -11.97 -7.79 -9.57
N ARG A 57 -13.21 -7.36 -9.80
CA ARG A 57 -13.69 -6.98 -11.14
C ARG A 57 -12.99 -5.75 -11.67
N PHE A 58 -12.74 -4.76 -10.80
CA PHE A 58 -11.95 -3.57 -11.13
C PHE A 58 -10.55 -3.97 -11.56
N ASN A 59 -9.80 -4.69 -10.71
CA ASN A 59 -8.43 -5.12 -11.02
C ASN A 59 -8.36 -5.87 -12.35
N ARG A 60 -9.28 -6.81 -12.60
CA ARG A 60 -9.35 -7.55 -13.88
C ARG A 60 -9.55 -6.64 -15.08
N LYS A 61 -10.38 -5.60 -14.98
CA LYS A 61 -10.58 -4.64 -16.09
C LYS A 61 -9.34 -3.76 -16.29
N THR A 62 -8.76 -3.26 -15.20
CA THR A 62 -7.57 -2.41 -15.25
C THR A 62 -6.38 -3.16 -15.83
N THR A 63 -6.15 -4.41 -15.44
CA THR A 63 -5.09 -5.25 -16.03
C THR A 63 -5.28 -5.44 -17.53
N LYS A 64 -6.53 -5.61 -18.01
CA LYS A 64 -6.81 -5.71 -19.46
C LYS A 64 -6.62 -4.39 -20.21
N PHE A 65 -6.72 -3.25 -19.54
CA PHE A 65 -6.53 -1.94 -20.15
C PHE A 65 -5.04 -1.54 -20.21
N LEU A 66 -4.25 -2.02 -19.25
CA LEU A 66 -2.81 -1.75 -19.15
C LEU A 66 -1.94 -2.76 -19.93
N ALA A 67 -2.53 -3.83 -20.46
CA ALA A 67 -1.87 -4.86 -21.26
C ALA A 67 -2.14 -4.63 -22.75
#